data_AF-A0A6J4U300-F1
#
_entry.id   AF-A0A6J4U300-F1
#
_cell.length_a   1.000
_cell.length_b   1.000
_cell.length_c   1.000
_cell.angle_alpha   90.00
_cell.angle_beta   90.00
_cell.angle_gamma   90.00
#
_symmetry.space_group_name_H-M   'P 1'
#
loop_
_entity.id
_entity.type
_entity.pdbx_description
1 polymer ?
#
loop_
_entity_poly.entity_id
_entity_poly.type
_entity_poly.pdbx_seq_one_letter_code
_entity_poly.pdbx_strand_id
1 'polypeptide(L)'
;MPDPTAPLPEYRYNRLTWPEMNAAIAAQRLVILPTGSTEQHGRHLPLDVDLFLAESVCLEVGRRAPDKTLVLPAIPYGLNLHHIDFPGTIHVEPETFIA
;
A
#
# COMPACT_ATOMS: atom_id res chain seq x y z
N MET A 1 15.09 26.07 8.91
CA MET A 1 14.93 24.61 9.02
C MET A 1 13.63 24.37 9.76
N PRO A 2 12.71 23.53 9.27
CA PRO A 2 11.51 23.17 10.03
C PRO A 2 11.91 22.53 11.36
N ASP A 3 11.06 22.70 12.38
CA ASP A 3 11.25 22.17 13.73
C ASP A 3 11.32 20.63 13.69
N PRO A 4 12.44 20.01 14.11
CA PRO A 4 12.59 18.54 14.10
C PRO A 4 11.70 17.83 15.13
N THR A 5 11.03 18.58 16.02
CA THR A 5 10.14 18.05 17.05
C THR A 5 8.66 18.15 16.69
N ALA A 6 8.31 18.88 15.63
CA ALA A 6 6.95 18.97 15.15
C ALA A 6 6.50 17.59 14.62
N PRO A 7 5.26 17.13 14.96
CA PRO A 7 4.76 15.86 14.45
C PRO A 7 4.69 15.90 12.92
N LEU A 8 5.23 14.86 12.29
CA LEU A 8 5.15 14.70 10.84
C LEU A 8 3.68 14.66 10.41
N PRO A 9 3.30 15.31 9.31
CA PRO A 9 1.95 15.20 8.80
C PRO A 9 1.59 13.76 8.47
N GLU A 10 0.34 13.39 8.73
CA GLU A 10 -0.13 12.04 8.43
C GLU A 10 -0.01 11.79 6.92
N TYR A 11 0.55 10.64 6.57
CA TYR A 11 0.80 10.22 5.20
C TYR A 11 0.00 8.97 4.82
N ARG A 12 -0.67 8.32 5.76
CA ARG A 12 -1.61 7.23 5.47
C ARG A 12 -2.95 7.83 5.09
N TYR A 13 -3.37 7.60 3.85
CA TYR A 13 -4.58 8.16 3.28
C TYR A 13 -5.82 7.89 4.15
N ASN A 14 -5.97 6.64 4.62
CA ASN A 14 -7.10 6.18 5.44
C ASN A 14 -7.05 6.64 6.91
N ARG A 15 -6.03 7.40 7.31
CA ARG A 15 -5.91 7.99 8.65
C ARG A 15 -6.21 9.48 8.67
N LEU A 16 -6.38 10.11 7.50
CA LEU A 16 -6.94 11.44 7.39
C LEU A 16 -8.45 11.40 7.59
N THR A 17 -8.96 12.36 8.35
CA THR A 17 -10.37 12.72 8.34
C THR A 17 -10.73 13.40 7.01
N TRP A 18 -12.00 13.38 6.64
CA TRP A 18 -12.44 14.02 5.39
C TRP A 18 -12.13 15.53 5.33
N PRO A 19 -12.14 16.32 6.44
CA PRO A 19 -11.71 17.71 6.39
C PRO A 19 -10.19 17.87 6.18
N GLU A 20 -9.36 17.02 6.79
CA GLU A 20 -7.90 17.04 6.58
C GLU A 20 -7.53 16.71 5.13
N MET A 21 -8.34 15.87 4.47
CA MET A 21 -8.18 15.57 3.04
C MET A 21 -8.27 16.84 2.17
N ASN A 22 -9.04 17.86 2.55
CA ASN A 22 -9.07 19.13 1.80
C ASN A 22 -7.69 19.79 1.72
N ALA A 23 -6.91 19.75 2.81
CA ALA A 23 -5.56 20.29 2.82
C ALA A 23 -4.62 19.44 1.93
N ALA A 24 -4.75 18.12 1.96
CA ALA A 24 -3.97 17.24 1.11
C ALA A 24 -4.26 17.42 -0.39
N ILE A 25 -5.53 17.65 -0.74
CA ILE A 25 -5.98 17.96 -2.11
C ILE A 25 -5.42 19.32 -2.55
N ALA A 26 -5.52 20.35 -1.70
CA ALA A 26 -4.99 21.69 -1.99
C ALA A 26 -3.46 21.66 -2.20
N ALA A 27 -2.76 20.79 -1.47
CA ALA A 27 -1.32 20.58 -1.60
C ALA A 27 -0.94 19.65 -2.78
N GLN A 28 -1.91 19.10 -3.52
CA GLN A 28 -1.71 18.15 -4.62
C GLN A 28 -0.77 16.99 -4.28
N ARG A 29 -0.97 16.37 -3.11
CA ARG A 29 -0.13 15.26 -2.66
C ARG A 29 -0.28 14.05 -3.60
N LEU A 30 0.85 13.47 -3.99
CA LEU A 30 0.91 12.25 -4.78
C LEU A 30 0.28 11.09 -4.00
N VAL A 31 -0.62 10.35 -4.62
CA VAL A 31 -1.24 9.17 -4.01
C VAL A 31 -0.58 7.91 -4.55
N ILE A 32 -0.18 7.00 -3.66
CA ILE A 32 0.40 5.71 -3.98
C ILE A 32 -0.53 4.61 -3.48
N LEU A 33 -0.85 3.66 -4.37
CA LEU A 33 -1.60 2.45 -4.03
C LEU A 33 -0.63 1.26 -4.01
N PRO A 34 -0.29 0.71 -2.84
CA PRO A 34 0.45 -0.53 -2.78
C PRO A 34 -0.43 -1.67 -3.27
N THR A 35 0.12 -2.55 -4.11
CA THR A 35 -0.61 -3.70 -4.64
C THR A 35 0.32 -4.90 -4.65
N GLY A 36 -0.13 -5.98 -4.04
CA GLY A 36 0.61 -7.23 -3.94
C GLY A 36 -0.32 -8.42 -4.07
N SER A 37 0.05 -9.51 -3.42
CA SER A 37 -0.58 -10.82 -3.58
C SER A 37 -0.49 -11.62 -2.27
N THR A 38 -1.37 -12.61 -2.15
CA THR A 38 -1.26 -13.72 -1.20
C THR A 38 -1.02 -14.99 -2.00
N GLU A 39 0.24 -15.44 -2.06
CA GLU A 39 0.63 -16.57 -2.91
C GLU A 39 1.84 -17.34 -2.36
N GLN A 40 2.02 -18.56 -2.86
CA GLN A 40 3.16 -19.40 -2.50
C GLN A 40 4.49 -18.72 -2.81
N HIS A 41 5.45 -18.83 -1.90
CA HIS A 41 6.83 -18.36 -2.08
C HIS A 41 7.86 -19.46 -1.74
N GLY A 42 7.52 -20.70 -2.09
CA GLY A 42 8.30 -21.88 -1.74
C GLY A 42 8.26 -22.22 -0.25
N ARG A 43 9.13 -23.14 0.19
CA ARG A 43 9.09 -23.71 1.56
C ARG A 43 9.63 -22.81 2.68
N HIS A 44 10.13 -21.63 2.35
CA HIS A 44 10.98 -20.84 3.25
C HIS A 44 10.47 -19.42 3.47
N LEU A 45 9.42 -19.01 2.77
CA LEU A 45 8.85 -17.68 2.88
C LEU A 45 7.35 -17.73 3.20
N PRO A 46 6.82 -16.71 3.89
CA PRO A 46 5.38 -16.52 4.06
C PRO A 46 4.61 -16.32 2.75
N LEU A 47 3.28 -16.32 2.82
CA LEU A 47 2.40 -16.13 1.66
C LEU A 47 2.23 -14.65 1.26
N ASP A 48 2.59 -13.70 2.13
CA ASP A 48 2.31 -12.27 1.98
C ASP A 48 3.51 -11.47 1.48
N VAL A 49 4.56 -12.12 0.96
CA VAL A 49 5.83 -11.46 0.60
C VAL A 49 5.60 -10.29 -0.36
N ASP A 50 4.78 -10.47 -1.39
CA ASP A 50 4.48 -9.41 -2.37
C ASP A 50 3.80 -8.21 -1.71
N LEU A 51 2.81 -8.47 -0.86
CA LEU A 51 2.10 -7.44 -0.12
C LEU A 51 3.03 -6.71 0.86
N PHE A 52 3.81 -7.47 1.64
CA PHE A 52 4.74 -6.95 2.64
C PHE A 52 5.78 -6.03 1.99
N LEU A 53 6.40 -6.46 0.88
CA LEU A 53 7.43 -5.68 0.21
C LEU A 53 6.83 -4.41 -0.43
N ALA A 54 5.72 -4.54 -1.16
CA ALA A 54 5.06 -3.40 -1.81
C ALA A 54 4.61 -2.36 -0.79
N GLU A 55 3.94 -2.78 0.29
CA GLU A 55 3.45 -1.90 1.34
C GLU A 55 4.62 -1.24 2.10
N SER A 56 5.64 -2.01 2.47
CA SER A 56 6.79 -1.49 3.23
C SER A 56 7.52 -0.39 2.47
N VAL A 57 7.76 -0.56 1.16
CA VAL A 57 8.40 0.46 0.32
C VAL A 57 7.52 1.70 0.22
N CYS A 58 6.21 1.54 -0.02
CA CYS A 58 5.29 2.67 -0.14
C CYS A 58 5.16 3.46 1.17
N LEU A 59 5.05 2.78 2.31
CA LEU A 59 5.00 3.41 3.63
C LEU A 59 6.29 4.17 3.94
N GLU A 60 7.45 3.63 3.56
CA GLU A 60 8.73 4.33 3.74
C GLU A 60 8.84 5.58 2.84
N VAL A 61 8.30 5.54 1.62
CA VAL A 61 8.18 6.74 0.77
C VAL A 61 7.29 7.79 1.43
N GLY A 62 6.12 7.38 1.95
CA GLY A 62 5.21 8.26 2.69
C GLY A 62 5.88 8.89 3.92
N ARG A 63 6.62 8.09 4.69
CA ARG A 63 7.36 8.55 5.88
C ARG A 63 8.47 9.55 5.55
N ARG A 64 9.16 9.39 4.41
CA ARG A 64 10.24 10.30 3.97
C ARG A 64 9.73 11.57 3.30
N ALA A 65 8.51 11.55 2.77
CA ALA A 65 7.89 12.69 2.11
C ALA A 65 6.44 12.93 2.59
N PRO A 66 6.22 13.11 3.91
CA PRO A 66 4.88 13.16 4.50
C PRO A 66 4.10 14.42 4.12
N ASP A 67 4.71 15.44 3.53
CA ASP A 67 4.01 16.62 3.00
C ASP A 67 3.62 16.48 1.53
N LYS A 68 4.14 15.46 0.84
CA LYS A 68 4.07 15.32 -0.61
C LYS A 68 3.35 14.06 -1.05
N THR A 69 3.26 13.06 -0.18
CA THR A 69 2.76 11.73 -0.53
C THR A 69 1.66 11.28 0.42
N LEU A 70 0.67 10.59 -0.10
CA LEU A 70 -0.29 9.78 0.63
C LEU A 70 -0.21 8.32 0.18
N VAL A 71 -0.28 7.40 1.13
CA VAL A 71 -0.26 5.96 0.88
C VAL A 71 -1.64 5.40 1.19
N LEU A 72 -2.29 4.81 0.19
CA LEU A 72 -3.55 4.10 0.34
C LEU A 72 -3.36 2.78 1.08
N PRO A 73 -4.44 2.20 1.65
CA PRO A 73 -4.43 0.81 2.08
C PRO A 73 -4.01 -0.10 0.93
N ALA A 74 -3.17 -1.10 1.22
CA ALA A 74 -2.66 -2.01 0.21
C ALA A 74 -3.77 -2.96 -0.31
N ILE A 75 -3.67 -3.34 -1.59
CA ILE A 75 -4.47 -4.42 -2.18
C ILE A 75 -3.74 -5.76 -1.94
N PRO A 76 -4.33 -6.69 -1.17
CA PRO A 76 -3.64 -7.90 -0.72
C PRO A 76 -3.78 -9.12 -1.66
N TYR A 77 -4.58 -9.02 -2.72
CA TYR A 77 -4.90 -10.13 -3.62
C TYR A 77 -4.68 -9.75 -5.08
N GLY A 78 -4.19 -10.70 -5.88
CA GLY A 78 -3.78 -10.48 -7.27
C GLY A 78 -4.06 -11.63 -8.22
N LEU A 79 -3.35 -11.63 -9.35
CA LEU A 79 -3.55 -12.53 -10.49
C LEU A 79 -2.66 -13.78 -10.39
N ASN A 80 -3.07 -14.72 -9.55
CA ASN A 80 -2.21 -15.82 -9.10
C ASN A 80 -2.62 -17.20 -9.63
N LEU A 81 -3.29 -17.26 -10.79
CA LEU A 81 -3.80 -18.53 -11.36
C LEU A 81 -2.71 -19.60 -11.49
N HIS A 82 -1.49 -19.19 -11.82
CA HIS A 82 -0.32 -20.07 -11.98
C HIS A 82 0.24 -20.63 -10.65
N HIS A 83 -0.26 -20.13 -9.51
CA HIS A 83 0.11 -20.57 -8.15
C HIS A 83 -1.03 -21.26 -7.40
N ILE A 84 -2.20 -21.48 -8.04
CA ILE A 84 -3.41 -21.99 -7.38
C ILE A 84 -3.31 -23.45 -6.92
N ASP A 85 -2.41 -24.23 -7.51
CA ASP A 85 -2.13 -25.62 -7.10
C ASP A 85 -1.48 -25.72 -5.71
N PHE A 86 -1.00 -24.60 -5.16
CA PHE A 86 -0.35 -24.53 -3.86
C PHE A 86 -1.32 -24.03 -2.79
N PRO A 87 -1.56 -24.79 -1.71
CA PRO A 87 -2.48 -24.39 -0.65
C PRO A 87 -2.11 -23.03 -0.03
N GLY A 88 -3.10 -22.16 0.12
CA GLY A 88 -2.93 -20.83 0.71
C GLY A 88 -2.88 -19.68 -0.30
N THR A 89 -2.59 -19.94 -1.58
CA THR A 89 -2.71 -18.94 -2.64
C THR A 89 -4.17 -18.48 -2.78
N ILE A 90 -4.39 -17.17 -2.83
CA ILE A 90 -5.70 -16.56 -3.10
C ILE A 90 -5.62 -15.87 -4.46
N HIS A 91 -6.48 -16.29 -5.40
CA HIS A 91 -6.56 -15.71 -6.73
C HIS A 91 -7.82 -14.85 -6.88
N VAL A 92 -7.66 -13.68 -7.51
CA VAL A 92 -8.75 -12.85 -7.99
C VAL A 92 -8.75 -12.87 -9.52
N GLU A 93 -9.91 -13.09 -10.12
CA GLU A 93 -10.08 -13.08 -11.58
C GLU A 93 -9.67 -11.72 -12.18
N PRO A 94 -9.06 -11.68 -13.38
CA PRO A 94 -8.64 -10.44 -14.03
C PRO A 94 -9.72 -9.36 -14.09
N GLU A 95 -10.96 -9.74 -14.38
CA GLU A 95 -12.10 -8.82 -14.46
C GLU A 95 -12.38 -8.17 -13.10
N THR A 96 -12.21 -8.91 -12.00
CA THR A 96 -12.40 -8.39 -10.64
C THR A 96 -11.23 -7.50 -10.22
N PHE A 97 -10.02 -7.79 -10.68
CA PHE A 97 -8.85 -6.97 -10.36
C PHE A 97 -8.81 -5.64 -11.15
N ILE A 98 -9.41 -5.61 -12.34
CA ILE A 98 -9.48 -4.42 -13.21
C ILE A 98 -10.65 -3.48 -12.82
N ALA A 99 -11.76 -4.04 -12.33
CA ALA A 99 -12.99 -3.29 -12.02
C ALA A 99 -12.81 -2.26 -10.90
#